data_AF-A0AAE1J007-F1
#
_entry.id   AF-A0AAE1J007-F1
#
_cell.length_a   1.000
_cell.length_b   1.000
_cell.length_c   1.000
_cell.angle_alpha   90.00
_cell.angle_beta   90.00
_cell.angle_gamma   90.00
#
_symmetry.space_group_name_H-M   'P 1'
#
loop_
_entity.id
_entity.type
_entity.pdbx_description
1 polymer ?
#
loop_
_entity_poly.entity_id
_entity_poly.type
_entity_poly.pdbx_seq_one_letter_code
_entity_poly.pdbx_strand_id
1 'polypeptide(L)'
;MHALYYFADSVSTERHILGDGGPEYSPHVLHHWELAKPDSCLRLALTAYSHALIGRKRDVRQALCLAQRVYAKAVEEIQNAMSTISGDTIYQVMLAMMLMGGYENVMYFARESPALPADAIGSRFWKSVCHEKGAASLLSARRERGFEADTELDKAIRQKCLRIIILRGGAMPAWLEDGSDWGEEGHELELDSLIIRVLTLRNKSVSFLRDMDGKTPEIIEKVKSIAMEAYTLDYDLALWPLGLAQDWRFQVGRNNSQPGLNAADVRAKSPLHTYSSVGHAAIWNRYRALRLITNSIQKRAFFAIRSLPDASFAYANIQRCQVNINNLAVDLRYGVEFSLTCQAPTRGAKATTSIDTPHPSVAALLAWPLTVAVSVDAVEPLEKTWMKAALKAVARSLGHTLLESVSDHGEFKF
;
A
#
# COMPACT_ATOMS: atom_id res chain seq x y z
N MET A 1 30.56 -2.50 -1.15
CA MET A 1 29.51 -1.78 -0.40
C MET A 1 28.83 -2.82 0.49
N HIS A 2 28.96 -2.67 1.81
CA HIS A 2 28.35 -3.59 2.78
C HIS A 2 26.82 -3.55 2.61
N ALA A 3 26.13 -4.70 2.69
CA ALA A 3 24.69 -4.76 2.43
C ALA A 3 23.87 -3.83 3.35
N LEU A 4 24.39 -3.60 4.57
CA LEU A 4 23.84 -2.64 5.52
C LEU A 4 23.87 -1.19 5.02
N TYR A 5 24.99 -0.74 4.42
CA TYR A 5 25.09 0.62 3.86
C TYR A 5 24.09 0.82 2.74
N TYR A 6 23.85 -0.23 1.94
CA TYR A 6 22.84 -0.16 0.92
C TYR A 6 21.43 0.02 1.50
N PHE A 7 21.06 -0.68 2.58
CA PHE A 7 19.78 -0.45 3.26
C PHE A 7 19.71 0.96 3.87
N ALA A 8 20.78 1.41 4.54
CA ALA A 8 20.84 2.73 5.14
C ALA A 8 20.66 3.85 4.10
N ASP A 9 21.41 3.78 2.99
CA ASP A 9 21.39 4.77 1.91
C ASP A 9 20.10 4.74 1.07
N SER A 10 19.43 3.58 0.99
CA SER A 10 18.30 3.39 0.08
C SER A 10 16.93 3.39 0.76
N VAL A 11 16.84 3.04 2.05
CA VAL A 11 15.57 2.80 2.76
C VAL A 11 15.44 3.61 4.05
N SER A 12 16.55 3.97 4.70
CA SER A 12 16.53 4.65 6.02
C SER A 12 16.60 6.17 5.95
N THR A 13 17.07 6.74 4.84
CA THR A 13 17.32 8.17 4.73
C THR A 13 16.10 8.93 4.22
N GLU A 14 15.88 10.10 4.83
CA GLU A 14 15.11 11.25 4.35
C GLU A 14 13.75 11.57 4.98
N ARG A 15 13.62 11.56 6.32
CA ARG A 15 12.52 12.29 6.99
C ARG A 15 12.40 13.75 6.51
N HIS A 16 13.52 14.39 6.13
CA HIS A 16 13.54 15.77 5.65
C HIS A 16 12.99 15.96 4.22
N ILE A 17 13.02 14.95 3.35
CA ILE A 17 12.44 15.02 1.98
C ILE A 17 10.98 14.54 1.98
N LEU A 18 10.66 13.58 2.84
CA LEU A 18 9.30 13.06 2.97
C LEU A 18 8.35 14.03 3.69
N GLY A 19 8.86 14.88 4.58
CA GLY A 19 8.04 15.68 5.49
C GLY A 19 7.30 14.78 6.49
N ASP A 20 6.11 15.19 6.93
CA ASP A 20 5.22 14.38 7.77
C ASP A 20 4.61 13.23 6.97
N GLY A 21 5.47 12.25 6.65
CA GLY A 21 5.29 11.22 5.64
C GLY A 21 4.32 10.11 5.98
N GLY A 22 3.47 10.26 6.98
CA GLY A 22 2.78 9.15 7.62
C GLY A 22 3.76 8.07 8.15
N PRO A 23 3.27 7.15 8.97
CA PRO A 23 4.15 6.27 9.72
C PRO A 23 4.65 5.12 8.84
N GLU A 24 5.98 5.02 8.68
CA GLU A 24 6.69 3.91 8.01
C GLU A 24 7.70 3.32 9.00
N TYR A 25 7.85 1.99 9.02
CA TYR A 25 8.67 1.31 10.04
C TYR A 25 10.18 1.31 9.70
N SER A 26 10.51 1.46 8.42
CA SER A 26 11.89 1.39 7.91
C SER A 26 12.89 2.32 8.62
N PRO A 27 12.55 3.59 8.94
CA PRO A 27 13.45 4.47 9.70
C PRO A 27 13.80 3.97 11.11
N HIS A 28 12.96 3.13 11.73
CA HIS A 28 13.18 2.59 13.07
C HIS A 28 14.14 1.37 13.04
N VAL A 29 14.31 0.73 11.89
CA VAL A 29 15.12 -0.48 11.75
C VAL A 29 16.57 -0.27 12.17
N LEU A 30 17.20 0.83 11.74
CA LEU A 30 18.61 1.08 12.08
C LEU A 30 18.81 1.36 13.57
N HIS A 31 17.91 2.13 14.18
CA HIS A 31 17.96 2.41 15.61
C HIS A 31 17.93 1.12 16.44
N HIS A 32 16.96 0.24 16.19
CA HIS A 32 16.87 -1.03 16.91
C HIS A 32 17.98 -2.01 16.53
N TRP A 33 18.53 -1.92 15.31
CA TRP A 33 19.65 -2.75 14.87
C TRP A 33 20.95 -2.45 15.63
N GLU A 34 21.20 -1.18 15.94
CA GLU A 34 22.36 -0.74 16.74
C GLU A 34 22.30 -1.31 18.17
N LEU A 35 21.11 -1.36 18.75
CA LEU A 35 20.85 -1.92 20.09
C LEU A 35 20.84 -3.46 20.11
N ALA A 36 20.68 -4.10 18.94
CA ALA A 36 20.52 -5.54 18.86
C ALA A 36 21.87 -6.29 18.97
N LYS A 37 21.84 -7.46 19.63
CA LYS A 37 23.02 -8.36 19.73
C LYS A 37 23.45 -8.87 18.34
N PRO A 38 24.75 -9.19 18.12
CA PRO A 38 25.30 -9.64 16.84
C PRO A 38 24.49 -10.75 16.14
N ASP A 39 24.05 -11.76 16.90
CA ASP A 39 23.32 -12.92 16.39
C ASP A 39 21.79 -12.82 16.58
N SER A 40 21.29 -11.62 16.89
CA SER A 40 19.85 -11.39 17.05
C SER A 40 19.08 -11.61 15.75
N CYS A 41 17.81 -11.97 15.90
CA CYS A 41 16.86 -12.12 14.81
C CYS A 41 16.79 -10.86 13.92
N LEU A 42 16.84 -9.65 14.48
CA LEU A 42 16.82 -8.41 13.71
C LEU A 42 18.05 -8.25 12.82
N ARG A 43 19.26 -8.57 13.32
CA ARG A 43 20.49 -8.48 12.51
C ARG A 43 20.49 -9.50 11.37
N LEU A 44 20.05 -10.73 11.65
CA LEU A 44 19.89 -11.76 10.63
C LEU A 44 18.84 -11.35 9.59
N ALA A 45 17.68 -10.85 10.04
CA ALA A 45 16.59 -10.42 9.17
C ALA A 45 17.02 -9.28 8.24
N LEU A 46 17.66 -8.24 8.79
CA LEU A 46 18.18 -7.13 8.00
C LEU A 46 19.25 -7.59 7.00
N THR A 47 20.11 -8.52 7.41
CA THR A 47 21.13 -9.11 6.53
C THR A 47 20.50 -9.87 5.38
N ALA A 48 19.51 -10.72 5.63
CA ALA A 48 18.79 -11.46 4.60
C ALA A 48 18.07 -10.52 3.63
N TYR A 49 17.30 -9.56 4.14
CA TYR A 49 16.58 -8.58 3.32
C TYR A 49 17.53 -7.75 2.44
N SER A 50 18.60 -7.21 3.03
CA SER A 50 19.56 -6.36 2.30
C SER A 50 20.29 -7.13 1.18
N HIS A 51 20.68 -8.39 1.44
CA HIS A 51 21.31 -9.22 0.42
C HIS A 51 20.33 -9.65 -0.67
N ALA A 52 19.07 -9.92 -0.34
CA ALA A 52 18.04 -10.18 -1.34
C ALA A 52 17.87 -8.97 -2.26
N LEU A 53 17.77 -7.77 -1.67
CA LEU A 53 17.58 -6.53 -2.40
C LEU A 53 18.76 -6.23 -3.34
N ILE A 54 20.00 -6.29 -2.86
CA ILE A 54 21.19 -6.10 -3.72
C ILE A 54 21.29 -7.19 -4.77
N GLY A 55 21.07 -8.45 -4.37
CA GLY A 55 21.11 -9.60 -5.26
C GLY A 55 20.15 -9.44 -6.44
N ARG A 56 18.93 -8.92 -6.18
CA ARG A 56 17.96 -8.61 -7.23
C ARG A 56 18.35 -7.38 -8.04
N LYS A 57 18.69 -6.27 -7.40
CA LYS A 57 18.99 -5.00 -8.10
C LYS A 57 20.24 -5.07 -8.99
N ARG A 58 21.23 -5.87 -8.59
CA ARG A 58 22.53 -5.98 -9.26
C ARG A 58 22.74 -7.32 -9.95
N ASP A 59 21.73 -8.19 -9.95
CA ASP A 59 21.79 -9.54 -10.50
C ASP A 59 22.98 -10.38 -9.95
N VAL A 60 23.20 -10.29 -8.62
CA VAL A 60 24.30 -10.98 -7.94
C VAL A 60 23.80 -12.27 -7.29
N ARG A 61 23.96 -13.39 -8.00
CA ARG A 61 23.49 -14.72 -7.56
C ARG A 61 24.04 -15.13 -6.19
N GLN A 62 25.32 -14.84 -5.89
CA GLN A 62 25.90 -15.18 -4.58
C GLN A 62 25.18 -14.45 -3.43
N ALA A 63 24.75 -13.21 -3.65
CA ALA A 63 24.00 -12.44 -2.66
C ALA A 63 22.61 -13.05 -2.44
N LEU A 64 21.93 -13.51 -3.49
CA LEU A 64 20.64 -14.22 -3.37
C LEU A 64 20.78 -15.54 -2.59
N CYS A 65 21.82 -16.34 -2.88
CA CYS A 65 22.08 -17.58 -2.15
C CYS A 65 22.41 -17.32 -0.67
N LEU A 66 23.16 -16.26 -0.36
CA LEU A 66 23.41 -15.86 1.02
C LEU A 66 22.12 -15.41 1.71
N ALA A 67 21.32 -14.58 1.04
CA ALA A 67 20.05 -14.08 1.55
C ALA A 67 19.11 -15.22 1.96
N GLN A 68 18.99 -16.27 1.14
CA GLN A 68 18.19 -17.46 1.44
C GLN A 68 18.69 -18.24 2.65
N ARG A 69 20.00 -18.45 2.78
CA ARG A 69 20.57 -19.13 3.94
C ARG A 69 20.37 -18.34 5.23
N VAL A 70 20.55 -17.02 5.17
CA VAL A 70 20.37 -16.14 6.33
C VAL A 70 18.88 -15.99 6.69
N TYR A 71 17.98 -16.00 5.70
CA TYR A 71 16.53 -16.00 5.94
C TYR A 71 16.09 -17.18 6.79
N ALA A 72 16.52 -18.40 6.47
CA ALA A 72 16.19 -19.59 7.25
C ALA A 72 16.64 -19.45 8.72
N LYS A 73 17.87 -18.98 8.94
CA LYS A 73 18.39 -18.70 10.29
C LYS A 73 17.61 -17.60 11.01
N ALA A 74 17.22 -16.55 10.29
CA ALA A 74 16.42 -15.47 10.87
C ALA A 74 15.07 -15.99 11.36
N VAL A 75 14.41 -16.87 10.61
CA VAL A 75 13.13 -17.49 11.01
C VAL A 75 13.30 -18.35 12.26
N GLU A 76 14.34 -19.18 12.33
CA GLU A 76 14.66 -19.97 13.52
C GLU A 76 14.89 -19.08 14.75
N GLU A 77 15.69 -18.01 14.61
CA GLU A 77 15.95 -17.08 15.71
C GLU A 77 14.72 -16.24 16.10
N ILE A 78 13.84 -15.90 15.16
CA ILE A 78 12.54 -15.27 15.49
C ILE A 78 11.72 -16.23 16.36
N GLN A 79 11.65 -17.51 16.01
CA GLN A 79 10.93 -18.51 16.79
C GLN A 79 11.50 -18.68 18.20
N ASN A 80 12.83 -18.74 18.32
CA ASN A 80 13.52 -18.79 19.62
C ASN A 80 13.22 -17.53 20.44
N ALA A 81 13.35 -16.34 19.84
CA ALA A 81 13.11 -15.08 20.51
C ALA A 81 11.66 -14.91 20.97
N MET A 82 10.67 -15.43 20.23
CA MET A 82 9.26 -15.40 20.64
C MET A 82 9.01 -16.13 21.97
N SER A 83 9.75 -17.20 22.26
CA SER A 83 9.61 -17.95 23.52
C SER A 83 10.12 -17.21 24.75
N THR A 84 11.02 -16.24 24.56
CA THR A 84 11.72 -15.49 25.63
C THR A 84 11.51 -13.98 25.51
N ILE A 85 10.45 -13.56 24.82
CA ILE A 85 10.23 -12.16 24.46
C ILE A 85 10.06 -11.25 25.69
N SER A 86 10.79 -10.13 25.68
CA SER A 86 10.82 -9.11 26.73
C SER A 86 10.54 -7.71 26.15
N GLY A 87 10.34 -6.73 27.03
CA GLY A 87 10.19 -5.32 26.63
C GLY A 87 11.36 -4.81 25.77
N ASP A 88 12.59 -5.19 26.11
CA ASP A 88 13.79 -4.74 25.38
C ASP A 88 13.92 -5.35 23.97
N THR A 89 13.29 -6.51 23.75
CA THR A 89 13.49 -7.32 22.54
C THR A 89 12.29 -7.35 21.61
N ILE A 90 11.09 -6.99 22.09
CA ILE A 90 9.85 -7.11 21.32
C ILE A 90 9.89 -6.36 19.99
N TYR A 91 10.37 -5.11 19.98
CA TYR A 91 10.50 -4.31 18.76
C TYR A 91 11.53 -4.88 17.79
N GLN A 92 12.60 -5.50 18.30
CA GLN A 92 13.59 -6.18 17.45
C GLN A 92 12.95 -7.36 16.72
N VAL A 93 12.13 -8.17 17.43
CA VAL A 93 11.41 -9.30 16.84
C VAL A 93 10.35 -8.83 15.84
N MET A 94 9.58 -7.78 16.17
CA MET A 94 8.59 -7.19 15.26
C MET A 94 9.23 -6.69 13.96
N LEU A 95 10.28 -5.88 14.06
CA LEU A 95 11.00 -5.35 12.90
C LEU A 95 11.63 -6.49 12.07
N ALA A 96 12.14 -7.54 12.74
CA ALA A 96 12.62 -8.74 12.05
C ALA A 96 11.49 -9.38 11.22
N MET A 97 10.30 -9.58 11.78
CA MET A 97 9.14 -10.09 11.04
C MET A 97 8.77 -9.19 9.85
N MET A 98 8.72 -7.87 10.03
CA MET A 98 8.42 -6.92 8.95
C MET A 98 9.44 -7.01 7.81
N LEU A 99 10.73 -7.15 8.14
CA LEU A 99 11.80 -7.38 7.16
C LEU A 99 11.69 -8.74 6.46
N MET A 100 11.21 -9.79 7.15
CA MET A 100 10.96 -11.10 6.54
C MET A 100 9.81 -11.07 5.54
N GLY A 101 8.71 -10.35 5.83
CA GLY A 101 7.68 -10.07 4.83
C GLY A 101 8.24 -9.29 3.63
N GLY A 102 9.09 -8.29 3.87
CA GLY A 102 9.82 -7.58 2.82
C GLY A 102 10.72 -8.50 1.98
N TYR A 103 11.44 -9.41 2.61
CA TYR A 103 12.31 -10.39 1.96
C TYR A 103 11.53 -11.29 1.01
N GLU A 104 10.38 -11.80 1.45
CA GLU A 104 9.52 -12.65 0.63
C GLU A 104 9.01 -11.89 -0.60
N ASN A 105 8.67 -10.60 -0.46
CA ASN A 105 8.26 -9.75 -1.57
C ASN A 105 9.37 -9.51 -2.61
N VAL A 106 10.64 -9.47 -2.18
CA VAL A 106 11.83 -9.33 -3.05
C VAL A 106 12.21 -10.65 -3.72
N MET A 107 12.10 -11.74 -2.97
CA MET A 107 12.52 -13.06 -3.43
C MET A 107 11.43 -13.77 -4.23
N TYR A 108 10.23 -13.22 -4.30
CA TYR A 108 9.10 -13.77 -5.01
C TYR A 108 9.43 -14.22 -6.46
N PHE A 109 9.05 -15.45 -6.81
CA PHE A 109 9.43 -16.15 -8.05
C PHE A 109 8.26 -16.24 -9.04
N ALA A 110 7.87 -15.11 -9.64
CA ALA A 110 6.79 -15.08 -10.65
C ALA A 110 7.14 -15.83 -11.95
N ARG A 111 8.43 -15.98 -12.25
CA ARG A 111 8.90 -16.50 -13.54
C ARG A 111 9.12 -18.01 -13.56
N GLU A 112 9.14 -18.67 -12.40
CA GLU A 112 9.60 -20.08 -12.28
C GLU A 112 8.52 -21.04 -11.76
N SER A 113 7.35 -20.56 -11.34
CA SER A 113 6.27 -21.43 -10.85
C SER A 113 5.14 -21.56 -11.87
N PRO A 114 4.60 -22.76 -12.13
CA PRO A 114 3.37 -22.91 -12.93
C PRO A 114 2.27 -22.06 -12.30
N ALA A 115 1.54 -21.30 -13.12
CA ALA A 115 0.54 -20.33 -12.67
C ALA A 115 -0.47 -20.98 -11.71
N LEU A 116 -0.28 -20.78 -10.40
CA LEU A 116 -1.24 -21.21 -9.41
C LEU A 116 -2.59 -20.51 -9.70
N PRO A 117 -3.72 -21.20 -9.52
CA PRO A 117 -5.01 -20.56 -9.63
C PRO A 117 -5.10 -19.44 -8.60
N ALA A 118 -5.58 -18.28 -9.04
CA ALA A 118 -5.81 -17.15 -8.14
C ALA A 118 -6.83 -17.54 -7.06
N ASP A 119 -6.62 -17.06 -5.83
CA ASP A 119 -7.55 -17.23 -4.73
C ASP A 119 -8.80 -16.33 -4.87
N ALA A 120 -9.68 -16.35 -3.87
CA ALA A 120 -10.95 -15.61 -3.89
C ALA A 120 -10.78 -14.09 -4.04
N ILE A 121 -9.63 -13.54 -3.67
CA ILE A 121 -9.34 -12.12 -3.82
C ILE A 121 -8.60 -11.82 -5.12
N GLY A 122 -8.39 -12.81 -5.99
CA GLY A 122 -7.66 -12.67 -7.24
C GLY A 122 -6.14 -12.66 -7.06
N SER A 123 -5.64 -13.12 -5.92
CA SER A 123 -4.22 -13.17 -5.62
C SER A 123 -3.68 -14.57 -5.88
N ARG A 124 -2.60 -14.67 -6.65
CA ARG A 124 -1.92 -15.96 -6.90
C ARG A 124 -0.82 -16.24 -5.88
N PHE A 125 -0.47 -15.24 -5.08
CA PHE A 125 0.71 -15.20 -4.23
C PHE A 125 0.23 -14.82 -2.84
N TRP A 126 0.49 -15.65 -1.83
CA TRP A 126 0.01 -15.55 -0.43
C TRP A 126 -1.23 -16.39 -0.09
N LYS A 127 -1.09 -17.71 0.07
CA LYS A 127 -2.01 -18.41 0.98
C LYS A 127 -1.76 -18.03 2.45
N SER A 128 -0.54 -17.61 2.80
CA SER A 128 -0.17 -17.14 4.14
C SER A 128 0.62 -15.83 4.09
N VAL A 129 0.01 -14.75 4.57
CA VAL A 129 0.69 -13.52 4.99
C VAL A 129 1.13 -13.73 6.45
N CYS A 130 2.11 -14.61 6.66
CA CYS A 130 2.43 -15.09 8.01
C CYS A 130 3.21 -14.05 8.82
N HIS A 131 4.15 -13.32 8.20
CA HIS A 131 5.01 -12.39 8.93
C HIS A 131 4.29 -11.14 9.39
N GLU A 132 3.42 -10.54 8.57
CA GLU A 132 2.68 -9.35 8.97
C GLU A 132 1.55 -9.66 9.95
N LYS A 133 0.98 -10.89 9.90
CA LYS A 133 0.12 -11.41 10.98
C LYS A 133 0.91 -11.64 12.26
N GLY A 134 2.14 -12.14 12.16
CA GLY A 134 3.05 -12.30 13.29
C GLY A 134 3.36 -10.94 13.94
N ALA A 135 3.72 -9.94 13.15
CA ALA A 135 3.99 -8.59 13.62
C ALA A 135 2.77 -7.96 14.31
N ALA A 136 1.57 -8.11 13.72
CA ALA A 136 0.31 -7.70 14.35
C ALA A 136 0.09 -8.43 15.69
N SER A 137 0.34 -9.73 15.76
CA SER A 137 0.17 -10.51 17.00
C SER A 137 1.16 -10.09 18.09
N LEU A 138 2.41 -9.78 17.71
CA LEU A 138 3.39 -9.20 18.63
C LEU A 138 2.95 -7.84 19.15
N LEU A 139 2.28 -7.04 18.31
CA LEU A 139 1.77 -5.73 18.68
C LEU A 139 0.68 -5.83 19.76
N SER A 140 -0.22 -6.80 19.63
CA SER A 140 -1.17 -7.17 20.69
C SER A 140 -0.45 -7.64 21.96
N ALA A 141 0.51 -8.56 21.82
CA ALA A 141 1.25 -9.12 22.94
C ALA A 141 2.05 -8.06 23.72
N ARG A 142 2.59 -7.04 23.04
CA ARG A 142 3.25 -5.88 23.68
C ARG A 142 2.31 -5.20 24.66
N ARG A 143 1.09 -4.88 24.19
CA ARG A 143 0.06 -4.18 24.98
C ARG A 143 -0.42 -5.05 26.13
N GLU A 144 -0.74 -6.31 25.86
CA GLU A 144 -1.23 -7.27 26.87
C GLU A 144 -0.21 -7.49 28.01
N ARG A 145 1.09 -7.44 27.69
CA ARG A 145 2.17 -7.60 28.67
C ARG A 145 2.62 -6.28 29.32
N GLY A 146 2.04 -5.15 28.93
CA GLY A 146 2.38 -3.84 29.48
C GLY A 146 3.81 -3.39 29.18
N PHE A 147 4.41 -3.84 28.07
CA PHE A 147 5.74 -3.38 27.66
C PHE A 147 5.66 -1.94 27.15
N GLU A 148 6.74 -1.17 27.38
CA GLU A 148 6.87 0.22 26.95
C GLU A 148 6.60 0.38 25.44
N ALA A 149 5.93 1.46 25.07
CA ALA A 149 5.52 1.72 23.70
C ALA A 149 6.47 2.70 23.00
N ASP A 150 6.96 2.33 21.81
CA ASP A 150 7.37 3.25 20.76
C ASP A 150 6.13 3.57 19.93
N THR A 151 5.44 4.66 20.28
CA THR A 151 4.18 5.09 19.66
C THR A 151 4.30 5.24 18.14
N GLU A 152 5.42 5.76 17.65
CA GLU A 152 5.61 6.00 16.21
C GLU A 152 5.83 4.70 15.44
N LEU A 153 6.59 3.76 16.01
CA LEU A 153 6.76 2.43 15.43
C LEU A 153 5.46 1.61 15.49
N ASP A 154 4.72 1.70 16.61
CA ASP A 154 3.42 1.05 16.77
C ASP A 154 2.43 1.48 15.69
N LYS A 155 2.29 2.80 15.45
CA LYS A 155 1.51 3.37 14.34
C LYS A 155 1.96 2.81 12.99
N ALA A 156 3.28 2.79 12.74
CA ALA A 156 3.83 2.35 11.46
C ALA A 156 3.52 0.88 11.17
N ILE A 157 3.65 0.02 12.18
CA ILE A 157 3.33 -1.41 12.08
C ILE A 157 1.82 -1.57 11.87
N ARG A 158 0.98 -0.93 12.70
CA ARG A 158 -0.48 -0.96 12.58
C ARG A 158 -0.92 -0.56 11.17
N GLN A 159 -0.49 0.61 10.69
CA GLN A 159 -0.87 1.13 9.38
C GLN A 159 -0.44 0.20 8.24
N LYS A 160 0.72 -0.46 8.35
CA LYS A 160 1.15 -1.47 7.39
C LYS A 160 0.27 -2.72 7.44
N CYS A 161 -0.10 -3.20 8.62
CA CYS A 161 -1.01 -4.33 8.79
C CYS A 161 -2.41 -4.04 8.20
N LEU A 162 -2.99 -2.87 8.48
CA LEU A 162 -4.30 -2.44 7.95
C LEU A 162 -4.33 -2.50 6.42
N ARG A 163 -3.31 -1.94 5.76
CA ARG A 163 -3.15 -1.95 4.30
C ARG A 163 -3.16 -3.37 3.75
N ILE A 164 -2.49 -4.31 4.41
CA ILE A 164 -2.43 -5.71 3.98
C ILE A 164 -3.75 -6.43 4.23
N ILE A 165 -4.40 -6.21 5.38
CA ILE A 165 -5.71 -6.78 5.67
C ILE A 165 -6.73 -6.33 4.61
N ILE A 166 -6.70 -5.05 4.20
CA ILE A 166 -7.50 -4.55 3.08
C ILE A 166 -7.20 -5.33 1.80
N LEU A 167 -5.93 -5.43 1.38
CA LEU A 167 -5.57 -6.16 0.15
C LEU A 167 -6.12 -7.60 0.19
N ARG A 168 -6.04 -8.25 1.36
CA ARG A 168 -6.45 -9.64 1.58
C ARG A 168 -7.94 -9.84 1.87
N GLY A 169 -8.71 -8.77 2.03
CA GLY A 169 -10.08 -8.83 2.53
C GLY A 169 -10.22 -9.61 3.84
N GLY A 170 -9.21 -9.50 4.72
CA GLY A 170 -9.20 -10.18 6.01
C GLY A 170 -10.18 -9.55 7.00
N ALA A 171 -10.57 -10.31 8.02
CA ALA A 171 -11.37 -9.77 9.12
C ALA A 171 -10.52 -8.85 10.00
N MET A 172 -11.12 -7.77 10.49
CA MET A 172 -10.47 -6.88 11.45
C MET A 172 -10.46 -7.50 12.85
N PRO A 173 -9.29 -7.58 13.52
CA PRO A 173 -9.25 -7.84 14.95
C PRO A 173 -9.72 -6.63 15.75
N ALA A 174 -10.61 -6.83 16.74
CA ALA A 174 -11.18 -5.73 17.55
C ALA A 174 -10.11 -4.86 18.25
N TRP A 175 -8.99 -5.46 18.67
CA TRP A 175 -7.88 -4.74 19.32
C TRP A 175 -7.11 -3.80 18.37
N LEU A 176 -7.30 -3.92 17.06
CA LEU A 176 -6.71 -3.08 16.01
C LEU A 176 -7.75 -2.11 15.41
N GLU A 177 -8.91 -1.94 16.04
CA GLU A 177 -9.99 -1.13 15.46
C GLU A 177 -9.76 0.36 15.67
N ASP A 178 -9.59 0.80 16.92
CA ASP A 178 -9.45 2.24 17.24
C ASP A 178 -8.00 2.69 17.07
N GLY A 179 -7.74 3.72 16.25
CA GLY A 179 -6.41 4.30 16.03
C GLY A 179 -5.91 5.14 17.21
N SER A 180 -6.82 5.69 18.02
CA SER A 180 -6.46 6.53 19.18
C SER A 180 -5.74 5.73 20.26
N ASP A 181 -6.07 4.43 20.37
CA ASP A 181 -5.36 3.45 21.21
C ASP A 181 -3.88 3.30 20.84
N TRP A 182 -3.47 3.73 19.64
CA TRP A 182 -2.12 3.66 19.09
C TRP A 182 -1.48 5.04 18.96
N GLY A 183 -2.11 6.08 19.52
CA GLY A 183 -1.63 7.46 19.51
C GLY A 183 -1.85 8.20 18.20
N GLU A 184 -2.69 7.67 17.30
CA GLU A 184 -3.12 8.39 16.10
C GLU A 184 -4.06 9.54 16.51
N GLU A 185 -3.87 10.72 15.93
CA GLU A 185 -4.58 11.95 16.33
C GLU A 185 -4.98 12.79 15.10
N GLY A 186 -5.88 13.76 15.33
CA GLY A 186 -6.28 14.74 14.32
C GLY A 186 -6.86 14.13 13.03
N HIS A 187 -6.53 14.72 11.88
CA HIS A 187 -7.05 14.30 10.59
C HIS A 187 -6.56 12.92 10.14
N GLU A 188 -5.43 12.45 10.68
CA GLU A 188 -4.93 11.10 10.41
C GLU A 188 -5.82 10.06 11.10
N LEU A 189 -6.23 10.30 12.35
CA LEU A 189 -7.18 9.45 13.07
C LEU A 189 -8.56 9.44 12.38
N GLU A 190 -9.02 10.59 11.88
CA GLU A 190 -10.25 10.67 11.10
C GLU A 190 -10.17 9.78 9.85
N LEU A 191 -9.05 9.84 9.11
CA LEU A 191 -8.83 8.98 7.95
C LEU A 191 -8.68 7.51 8.34
N ASP A 192 -8.02 7.20 9.46
CA ASP A 192 -7.90 5.84 9.99
C ASP A 192 -9.28 5.22 10.26
N SER A 193 -10.18 5.96 10.91
CA SER A 193 -11.56 5.49 11.15
C SER A 193 -12.27 5.10 9.84
N LEU A 194 -11.99 5.80 8.74
CA LEU A 194 -12.52 5.49 7.40
C LEU A 194 -11.82 4.27 6.79
N ILE A 195 -10.50 4.09 7.00
CA ILE A 195 -9.75 2.88 6.61
C ILE A 195 -10.39 1.63 7.23
N ILE A 196 -10.70 1.66 8.52
CA ILE A 196 -11.34 0.55 9.24
C ILE A 196 -12.69 0.18 8.63
N ARG A 197 -13.50 1.18 8.26
CA ARG A 197 -14.80 0.98 7.59
C ARG A 197 -14.62 0.39 6.18
N VAL A 198 -13.64 0.86 5.41
CA VAL A 198 -13.31 0.31 4.08
C VAL A 198 -12.86 -1.14 4.19
N LEU A 199 -12.06 -1.48 5.19
CA LEU A 199 -11.62 -2.84 5.46
C LEU A 199 -12.79 -3.76 5.77
N THR A 200 -13.70 -3.32 6.64
CA THR A 200 -14.92 -4.06 6.99
C THR A 200 -15.79 -4.30 5.75
N LEU A 201 -16.01 -3.26 4.94
CA LEU A 201 -16.72 -3.36 3.66
C LEU A 201 -16.03 -4.35 2.71
N ARG A 202 -14.70 -4.30 2.61
CA ARG A 202 -13.92 -5.22 1.77
C ARG A 202 -14.03 -6.66 2.24
N ASN A 203 -13.96 -6.92 3.54
CA ASN A 203 -14.12 -8.27 4.08
C ASN A 203 -15.50 -8.85 3.75
N LYS A 204 -16.56 -8.06 3.96
CA LYS A 204 -17.93 -8.43 3.55
C LYS A 204 -17.99 -8.71 2.06
N SER A 205 -17.28 -7.91 1.25
CA SER A 205 -17.37 -7.98 -0.20
C SER A 205 -16.77 -9.23 -0.83
N VAL A 206 -15.65 -9.72 -0.29
CA VAL A 206 -14.99 -10.92 -0.81
C VAL A 206 -15.93 -12.12 -0.88
N SER A 207 -16.81 -12.30 0.11
CA SER A 207 -17.72 -13.44 0.16
C SER A 207 -18.76 -13.45 -0.96
N PHE A 208 -19.36 -12.30 -1.29
CA PHE A 208 -20.42 -12.27 -2.32
C PHE A 208 -19.86 -12.21 -3.75
N LEU A 209 -18.65 -11.68 -3.93
CA LEU A 209 -18.00 -11.64 -5.25
C LEU A 209 -17.66 -13.03 -5.79
N ARG A 210 -17.67 -14.06 -4.93
CA ARG A 210 -17.41 -15.46 -5.28
C ARG A 210 -18.68 -16.24 -5.64
N ASP A 211 -19.81 -15.93 -5.01
CA ASP A 211 -20.96 -16.85 -4.90
C ASP A 211 -22.22 -16.35 -5.68
N MET A 212 -22.04 -15.52 -6.71
CA MET A 212 -23.16 -14.94 -7.50
C MET A 212 -23.94 -15.94 -8.39
N ASP A 213 -23.62 -17.23 -8.33
CA ASP A 213 -24.32 -18.27 -9.10
C ASP A 213 -25.74 -18.55 -8.56
N GLY A 214 -26.07 -18.04 -7.36
CA GLY A 214 -27.42 -18.12 -6.77
C GLY A 214 -28.13 -16.76 -6.69
N LYS A 215 -29.28 -16.62 -7.34
CA LYS A 215 -30.18 -15.46 -7.16
C LYS A 215 -31.20 -15.69 -6.04
N THR A 216 -30.75 -16.13 -4.87
CA THR A 216 -31.68 -16.25 -3.73
C THR A 216 -32.02 -14.85 -3.20
N PRO A 217 -33.22 -14.64 -2.65
CA PRO A 217 -33.59 -13.34 -2.06
C PRO A 217 -32.61 -12.85 -0.99
N GLU A 218 -32.03 -13.76 -0.20
CA GLU A 218 -31.06 -13.43 0.86
C GLU A 218 -29.75 -12.89 0.30
N ILE A 219 -29.26 -13.48 -0.80
CA ILE A 219 -28.05 -13.00 -1.50
C ILE A 219 -28.32 -11.61 -2.09
N ILE A 220 -29.49 -11.40 -2.69
CA ILE A 220 -29.88 -10.10 -3.26
C ILE A 220 -29.91 -9.03 -2.16
N GLU A 221 -30.50 -9.32 -1.01
CA GLU A 221 -30.58 -8.37 0.10
C GLU A 221 -29.20 -8.04 0.67
N LYS A 222 -28.34 -9.05 0.80
CA LYS A 222 -26.93 -8.85 1.20
C LYS A 222 -26.18 -7.95 0.21
N VAL A 223 -26.37 -8.14 -1.09
CA VAL A 223 -25.73 -7.30 -2.12
C VAL A 223 -26.26 -5.87 -2.09
N LYS A 224 -27.57 -5.67 -1.89
CA LYS A 224 -28.16 -4.33 -1.69
C LYS A 224 -27.57 -3.63 -0.46
N SER A 225 -27.49 -4.34 0.67
CA SER A 225 -26.90 -3.82 1.90
C SER A 225 -25.45 -3.36 1.67
N ILE A 226 -24.63 -4.16 1.00
CA ILE A 226 -23.24 -3.79 0.66
C ILE A 226 -23.20 -2.60 -0.29
N ALA A 227 -24.07 -2.53 -1.31
CA ALA A 227 -24.12 -1.41 -2.24
C ALA A 227 -24.44 -0.08 -1.50
N MET A 228 -25.33 -0.13 -0.52
CA MET A 228 -25.70 1.03 0.30
C MET A 228 -24.63 1.38 1.35
N GLU A 229 -24.02 0.39 1.99
CA GLU A 229 -22.88 0.63 2.91
C GLU A 229 -21.72 1.29 2.17
N ALA A 230 -21.41 0.83 0.96
CA ALA A 230 -20.40 1.45 0.10
C ALA A 230 -20.79 2.86 -0.35
N TYR A 231 -22.08 3.12 -0.61
CA TYR A 231 -22.58 4.47 -0.92
C TYR A 231 -22.30 5.44 0.22
N THR A 232 -22.73 5.09 1.44
CA THR A 232 -22.57 5.94 2.61
C THR A 232 -21.10 6.14 2.93
N LEU A 233 -20.28 5.10 2.79
CA LEU A 233 -18.85 5.22 3.03
C LEU A 233 -18.13 6.11 2.00
N ASP A 234 -18.49 6.05 0.70
CA ASP A 234 -17.94 6.97 -0.31
C ASP A 234 -18.33 8.42 0.00
N TYR A 235 -19.55 8.64 0.49
CA TYR A 235 -20.00 9.96 0.93
C TYR A 235 -19.16 10.48 2.11
N ASP A 236 -18.97 9.67 3.16
CA ASP A 236 -18.17 10.07 4.32
C ASP A 236 -16.70 10.30 3.96
N LEU A 237 -16.13 9.45 3.09
CA LEU A 237 -14.80 9.69 2.51
C LEU A 237 -14.77 11.03 1.76
N ALA A 238 -15.78 11.36 0.95
CA ALA A 238 -15.82 12.62 0.22
C ALA A 238 -15.94 13.85 1.13
N LEU A 239 -16.43 13.71 2.36
CA LEU A 239 -16.48 14.78 3.36
C LEU A 239 -15.16 15.02 4.07
N TRP A 240 -14.32 13.99 4.26
CA TRP A 240 -13.03 14.12 4.96
C TRP A 240 -12.17 15.30 4.46
N PRO A 241 -11.97 15.51 3.15
CA PRO A 241 -11.24 16.67 2.63
C PRO A 241 -11.73 18.03 3.09
N LEU A 242 -13.03 18.17 3.40
CA LEU A 242 -13.65 19.44 3.76
C LEU A 242 -13.26 19.88 5.18
N GLY A 243 -12.93 18.91 6.05
CA GLY A 243 -12.46 19.15 7.41
C GLY A 243 -11.00 19.56 7.51
N LEU A 244 -10.20 19.35 6.45
CA LEU A 244 -8.76 19.61 6.47
C LEU A 244 -8.43 21.09 6.53
N ALA A 245 -7.41 21.41 7.33
CA ALA A 245 -6.73 22.71 7.31
C ALA A 245 -6.10 23.02 5.94
N GLN A 246 -5.85 24.30 5.66
CA GLN A 246 -5.46 24.77 4.32
C GLN A 246 -4.11 24.22 3.86
N ASP A 247 -3.16 24.07 4.78
CA ASP A 247 -1.82 23.51 4.58
C ASP A 247 -1.83 22.02 4.24
N TRP A 248 -2.91 21.32 4.60
CA TRP A 248 -3.15 19.91 4.26
C TRP A 248 -3.82 19.71 2.91
N ARG A 249 -4.39 20.76 2.31
CA ARG A 249 -5.06 20.69 1.01
C ARG A 249 -4.03 20.76 -0.12
N PHE A 250 -4.24 19.95 -1.15
CA PHE A 250 -3.48 20.10 -2.38
C PHE A 250 -3.97 21.33 -3.16
N GLN A 251 -3.07 21.94 -3.93
CA GLN A 251 -3.41 23.03 -4.83
C GLN A 251 -3.39 22.54 -6.27
N VAL A 252 -4.23 23.14 -7.11
CA VAL A 252 -4.30 22.84 -8.53
C VAL A 252 -3.74 24.02 -9.32
N GLY A 253 -2.53 23.86 -9.82
CA GLY A 253 -1.92 24.81 -10.75
C GLY A 253 -2.31 24.53 -12.20
N ARG A 254 -2.39 25.57 -13.03
CA ARG A 254 -2.35 25.44 -14.49
C ARG A 254 -0.98 25.91 -14.96
N ASN A 255 -0.28 25.10 -15.75
CA ASN A 255 0.91 25.56 -16.44
C ASN A 255 0.48 26.55 -17.53
N ASN A 256 0.70 27.84 -17.29
CA ASN A 256 0.50 28.90 -18.28
C ASN A 256 1.70 29.02 -19.25
N SER A 257 2.32 27.89 -19.61
CA SER A 257 3.38 27.90 -20.61
C SER A 257 2.78 28.25 -21.97
N GLN A 258 3.31 29.28 -22.63
CA GLN A 258 2.86 29.68 -23.97
C GLN A 258 2.95 28.50 -24.96
N PRO A 259 2.02 28.40 -25.91
CA PRO A 259 1.95 27.26 -26.82
C PRO A 259 3.16 27.23 -27.76
N GLY A 260 4.07 26.29 -27.53
CA GLY A 260 5.04 25.81 -28.49
C GLY A 260 4.44 24.70 -29.37
N LEU A 261 4.78 24.70 -30.65
CA LEU A 261 4.17 23.85 -31.70
C LEU A 261 4.42 22.32 -31.60
N ASN A 262 4.74 21.75 -30.43
CA ASN A 262 5.11 20.34 -30.28
C ASN A 262 4.11 19.52 -29.44
N ALA A 263 3.96 18.22 -29.74
CA ALA A 263 3.07 17.29 -29.02
C ALA A 263 3.32 17.19 -27.49
N ALA A 264 4.46 17.70 -27.00
CA ALA A 264 4.74 17.86 -25.57
C ALA A 264 3.82 18.89 -24.89
N ASP A 265 3.21 19.81 -25.64
CA ASP A 265 2.35 20.89 -25.15
C ASP A 265 0.96 20.45 -24.70
N VAL A 266 0.51 19.24 -25.09
CA VAL A 266 -0.76 18.70 -24.57
C VAL A 266 -0.64 18.41 -23.07
N ARG A 267 0.56 18.02 -22.59
CA ARG A 267 0.84 17.82 -21.16
C ARG A 267 0.95 19.14 -20.39
N ALA A 268 1.27 20.25 -21.07
CA ALA A 268 1.32 21.58 -20.46
C ALA A 268 -0.08 22.13 -20.09
N LYS A 269 -1.16 21.55 -20.61
CA LYS A 269 -2.54 21.96 -20.31
C LYS A 269 -3.21 21.15 -19.19
N SER A 270 -2.56 20.11 -18.68
CA SER A 270 -3.12 19.31 -17.59
C SER A 270 -2.98 20.02 -16.25
N PRO A 271 -4.01 19.96 -15.38
CA PRO A 271 -3.89 20.47 -14.01
C PRO A 271 -2.73 19.76 -13.29
N LEU A 272 -1.90 20.53 -12.60
CA LEU A 272 -0.80 20.01 -11.79
C LEU A 272 -1.20 20.08 -10.32
N HIS A 273 -1.20 18.94 -9.63
CA HIS A 273 -1.36 18.90 -8.19
C HIS A 273 -0.04 19.27 -7.51
N THR A 274 -0.08 20.24 -6.60
CA THR A 274 1.03 20.55 -5.70
C THR A 274 0.63 20.29 -4.26
N TYR A 275 1.59 19.83 -3.46
CA TYR A 275 1.39 19.47 -2.05
C TYR A 275 2.53 20.08 -1.23
N SER A 276 2.31 20.22 0.08
CA SER A 276 3.31 20.74 1.02
C SER A 276 4.53 19.83 1.17
N SER A 277 4.34 18.51 1.02
CA SER A 277 5.42 17.53 0.99
C SER A 277 5.02 16.24 0.26
N VAL A 278 5.99 15.35 0.01
CA VAL A 278 5.71 13.99 -0.49
C VAL A 278 4.80 13.22 0.48
N GLY A 279 4.92 13.47 1.79
CA GLY A 279 4.06 12.92 2.83
C GLY A 279 2.60 13.29 2.70
N HIS A 280 2.31 14.58 2.51
CA HIS A 280 0.96 15.05 2.24
C HIS A 280 0.39 14.38 0.98
N ALA A 281 1.18 14.29 -0.09
CA ALA A 281 0.78 13.59 -1.31
C ALA A 281 0.49 12.10 -1.04
N ALA A 282 1.27 11.44 -0.19
CA ALA A 282 1.07 10.04 0.18
C ALA A 282 -0.27 9.84 0.92
N ILE A 283 -0.62 10.72 1.86
CA ILE A 283 -1.90 10.67 2.59
C ILE A 283 -3.07 10.86 1.64
N TRP A 284 -3.00 11.84 0.74
CA TRP A 284 -4.00 12.02 -0.32
C TRP A 284 -4.11 10.81 -1.25
N ASN A 285 -3.00 10.17 -1.60
CA ASN A 285 -3.00 8.97 -2.43
C ASN A 285 -3.62 7.77 -1.70
N ARG A 286 -3.41 7.63 -0.37
CA ARG A 286 -4.10 6.64 0.47
C ARG A 286 -5.61 6.89 0.45
N TYR A 287 -6.04 8.12 0.70
CA TYR A 287 -7.44 8.53 0.62
C TYR A 287 -8.08 8.18 -0.74
N ARG A 288 -7.41 8.49 -1.85
CA ARG A 288 -7.90 8.16 -3.21
C ARG A 288 -8.01 6.66 -3.43
N ALA A 289 -7.03 5.89 -2.96
CA ALA A 289 -7.07 4.43 -3.03
C ALA A 289 -8.24 3.84 -2.23
N LEU A 290 -8.54 4.36 -1.04
CA LEU A 290 -9.71 3.96 -0.25
C LEU A 290 -11.01 4.21 -1.02
N ARG A 291 -11.16 5.39 -1.63
CA ARG A 291 -12.33 5.70 -2.45
C ARG A 291 -12.41 4.85 -3.71
N LEU A 292 -11.29 4.51 -4.35
CA LEU A 292 -11.26 3.58 -5.48
C LEU A 292 -11.79 2.20 -5.09
N ILE A 293 -11.38 1.68 -3.92
CA ILE A 293 -11.89 0.40 -3.38
C ILE A 293 -13.39 0.47 -3.17
N THR A 294 -13.87 1.49 -2.45
CA THR A 294 -15.29 1.67 -2.12
C THR A 294 -16.15 1.78 -3.37
N ASN A 295 -15.76 2.62 -4.35
CA ASN A 295 -16.51 2.77 -5.60
C ASN A 295 -16.44 1.50 -6.46
N SER A 296 -15.34 0.74 -6.44
CA SER A 296 -15.25 -0.55 -7.15
C SER A 296 -16.24 -1.57 -6.58
N ILE A 297 -16.24 -1.74 -5.25
CA ILE A 297 -17.17 -2.64 -4.54
C ILE A 297 -18.61 -2.24 -4.84
N GLN A 298 -18.91 -0.94 -4.73
CA GLN A 298 -20.24 -0.40 -4.99
C GLN A 298 -20.71 -0.66 -6.43
N LYS A 299 -19.85 -0.36 -7.42
CA LYS A 299 -20.15 -0.58 -8.84
C LYS A 299 -20.45 -2.06 -9.10
N ARG A 300 -19.65 -2.98 -8.54
CA ARG A 300 -19.85 -4.42 -8.69
C ARG A 300 -21.14 -4.89 -8.02
N ALA A 301 -21.46 -4.37 -6.84
CA ALA A 301 -22.70 -4.68 -6.14
C ALA A 301 -23.93 -4.22 -6.94
N PHE A 302 -23.95 -2.99 -7.48
CA PHE A 302 -25.06 -2.54 -8.34
C PHE A 302 -25.13 -3.31 -9.66
N PHE A 303 -23.99 -3.67 -10.24
CA PHE A 303 -23.97 -4.49 -11.45
C PHE A 303 -24.59 -5.87 -11.22
N ALA A 304 -24.37 -6.47 -10.05
CA ALA A 304 -24.95 -7.76 -9.68
C ALA A 304 -26.49 -7.72 -9.56
N ILE A 305 -27.07 -6.58 -9.19
CA ILE A 305 -28.53 -6.42 -9.02
C ILE A 305 -29.22 -5.66 -10.17
N ARG A 306 -28.50 -5.37 -11.27
CA ARG A 306 -29.01 -4.52 -12.38
C ARG A 306 -30.26 -5.05 -13.09
N SER A 307 -30.54 -6.35 -12.98
CA SER A 307 -31.68 -7.00 -13.63
C SER A 307 -32.96 -6.99 -12.78
N LEU A 308 -32.92 -6.39 -11.59
CA LEU A 308 -34.09 -6.22 -10.73
C LEU A 308 -34.97 -5.04 -11.20
N PRO A 309 -36.23 -4.93 -10.73
CA PRO A 309 -37.17 -3.89 -11.18
C PRO A 309 -36.64 -2.44 -11.08
N ASP A 310 -35.74 -2.18 -10.12
CA ASP A 310 -35.07 -0.88 -9.92
C ASP A 310 -33.84 -0.68 -10.83
N ALA A 311 -33.89 -1.18 -12.06
CA ALA A 311 -32.77 -1.16 -12.99
C ALA A 311 -32.24 0.25 -13.30
N SER A 312 -33.12 1.26 -13.30
CA SER A 312 -32.74 2.66 -13.52
C SER A 312 -31.87 3.21 -12.39
N PHE A 313 -32.21 2.91 -11.13
CA PHE A 313 -31.44 3.30 -9.95
C PHE A 313 -30.06 2.61 -9.93
N ALA A 314 -30.02 1.31 -10.25
CA ALA A 314 -28.77 0.57 -10.37
C ALA A 314 -27.89 1.14 -11.49
N TYR A 315 -28.46 1.44 -12.65
CA TYR A 315 -27.73 2.00 -13.79
C TYR A 315 -27.13 3.37 -13.47
N ALA A 316 -27.92 4.29 -12.88
CA ALA A 316 -27.44 5.61 -12.49
C ALA A 316 -26.26 5.52 -11.51
N ASN A 317 -26.33 4.63 -10.53
CA ASN A 317 -25.25 4.42 -9.58
C ASN A 317 -24.01 3.78 -10.21
N ILE A 318 -24.16 2.84 -11.16
CA ILE A 318 -23.03 2.28 -11.91
C ILE A 318 -22.29 3.38 -12.67
N GLN A 319 -23.02 4.30 -13.32
CA GLN A 319 -22.41 5.43 -14.03
C GLN A 319 -21.73 6.41 -13.06
N ARG A 320 -22.38 6.74 -11.94
CA ARG A 320 -21.77 7.58 -10.89
C ARG A 320 -20.45 6.99 -10.39
N CYS A 321 -20.43 5.70 -10.06
CA CYS A 321 -19.22 5.01 -9.60
C CYS A 321 -18.13 5.04 -10.68
N GLN A 322 -18.48 4.87 -11.96
CA GLN A 322 -17.52 4.94 -13.05
C GLN A 322 -16.88 6.33 -13.16
N VAL A 323 -17.69 7.40 -13.12
CA VAL A 323 -17.19 8.78 -13.16
C VAL A 323 -16.27 9.05 -11.97
N ASN A 324 -16.65 8.63 -10.76
CA ASN A 324 -15.82 8.76 -9.58
C ASN A 324 -14.49 8.02 -9.73
N ILE A 325 -14.51 6.77 -10.19
CA ILE A 325 -13.28 5.96 -10.38
C ILE A 325 -12.34 6.63 -11.38
N ASN A 326 -12.88 7.17 -12.48
CA ASN A 326 -12.08 7.89 -13.49
C ASN A 326 -11.40 9.12 -12.89
N ASN A 327 -12.16 9.97 -12.19
CA ASN A 327 -11.62 11.17 -11.57
C ASN A 327 -10.57 10.84 -10.51
N LEU A 328 -10.82 9.84 -9.66
CA LEU A 328 -9.89 9.39 -8.62
C LEU A 328 -8.60 8.81 -9.22
N ALA A 329 -8.68 8.08 -10.33
CA ALA A 329 -7.50 7.54 -11.01
C ALA A 329 -6.62 8.67 -11.57
N VAL A 330 -7.23 9.69 -12.19
CA VAL A 330 -6.53 10.88 -12.68
C VAL A 330 -5.88 11.66 -11.51
N ASP A 331 -6.63 11.90 -10.43
CA ASP A 331 -6.10 12.61 -9.26
C ASP A 331 -4.96 11.85 -8.57
N LEU A 332 -5.06 10.52 -8.50
CA LEU A 332 -4.03 9.65 -7.94
C LEU A 332 -2.76 9.71 -8.80
N ARG A 333 -2.91 9.69 -10.12
CA ARG A 333 -1.79 9.91 -11.04
C ARG A 333 -1.11 11.24 -10.78
N TYR A 334 -1.84 12.35 -10.63
CA TYR A 334 -1.23 13.65 -10.33
C TYR A 334 -0.49 13.66 -8.99
N GLY A 335 -1.04 12.99 -7.96
CA GLY A 335 -0.34 12.79 -6.69
C GLY A 335 0.95 12.00 -6.85
N VAL A 336 0.93 10.93 -7.65
CA VAL A 336 2.13 10.12 -7.95
C VAL A 336 3.16 10.96 -8.74
N GLU A 337 2.74 11.66 -9.78
CA GLU A 337 3.62 12.53 -10.59
C GLU A 337 4.32 13.58 -9.72
N PHE A 338 3.61 14.20 -8.79
CA PHE A 338 4.20 15.11 -7.81
C PHE A 338 5.28 14.41 -6.96
N SER A 339 4.96 13.27 -6.34
CA SER A 339 5.91 12.54 -5.48
C SER A 339 7.18 12.10 -6.22
N LEU A 340 7.08 11.79 -7.52
CA LEU A 340 8.21 11.43 -8.37
C LEU A 340 9.06 12.65 -8.77
N THR A 341 8.42 13.78 -9.09
CA THR A 341 9.10 14.97 -9.59
C THR A 341 9.77 15.80 -8.50
N CYS A 342 9.24 15.80 -7.26
CA CYS A 342 9.88 16.46 -6.11
C CYS A 342 11.29 15.95 -5.78
N GLN A 343 11.68 14.79 -6.33
CA GLN A 343 13.01 14.21 -6.13
C GLN A 343 14.01 14.55 -7.23
N ALA A 344 13.57 15.12 -8.36
CA ALA A 344 14.46 15.39 -9.48
C ALA A 344 15.38 16.58 -9.11
N PRO A 345 16.72 16.41 -9.11
CA PRO A 345 17.59 17.56 -8.93
C PRO A 345 17.35 18.56 -10.06
N THR A 346 17.37 19.86 -9.74
CA THR A 346 17.34 20.99 -10.69
C THR A 346 18.61 21.03 -11.57
N ARG A 347 18.87 19.97 -12.33
CA ARG A 347 19.84 19.97 -13.41
C ARG A 347 19.07 19.73 -14.69
N GLY A 348 19.01 20.78 -15.52
CA GLY A 348 18.21 20.90 -16.75
C GLY A 348 17.92 19.57 -17.42
N ALA A 349 16.73 19.03 -17.17
CA ALA A 349 16.32 17.74 -17.69
C ALA A 349 15.38 17.96 -18.88
N LYS A 350 15.83 17.47 -20.03
CA LYS A 350 14.96 17.18 -21.17
C LYS A 350 13.81 16.32 -20.66
N ALA A 351 12.58 16.68 -21.02
CA ALA A 351 11.38 15.88 -20.74
C ALA A 351 11.48 14.53 -21.47
N THR A 352 12.13 13.54 -20.87
CA THR A 352 12.06 12.16 -21.31
C THR A 352 10.75 11.57 -20.82
N THR A 353 10.01 10.95 -21.73
CA THR A 353 8.71 10.30 -21.54
C THR A 353 8.73 9.07 -20.62
N SER A 354 9.85 8.79 -19.95
CA SER A 354 10.05 7.64 -19.07
C SER A 354 9.78 8.04 -17.62
N ILE A 355 9.00 7.23 -16.91
CA ILE A 355 8.88 7.35 -15.45
C ILE A 355 10.22 6.88 -14.86
N ASP A 356 11.00 7.83 -14.32
CA ASP A 356 12.26 7.52 -13.66
C ASP A 356 12.03 6.67 -12.40
N THR A 357 13.03 5.88 -12.04
CA THR A 357 12.96 5.03 -10.85
C THR A 357 13.02 5.92 -9.60
N PRO A 358 11.96 5.98 -8.77
CA PRO A 358 11.97 6.83 -7.58
C PRO A 358 12.99 6.38 -6.54
N HIS A 359 13.31 7.26 -5.61
CA HIS A 359 13.97 6.89 -4.36
C HIS A 359 13.10 5.86 -3.59
N PRO A 360 13.70 4.83 -2.95
CA PRO A 360 12.90 3.74 -2.38
C PRO A 360 12.00 4.16 -1.23
N SER A 361 12.33 5.22 -0.48
CA SER A 361 11.43 5.76 0.55
C SER A 361 10.11 6.27 -0.04
N VAL A 362 10.16 6.98 -1.16
CA VAL A 362 8.95 7.42 -1.87
C VAL A 362 8.28 6.25 -2.58
N ALA A 363 9.05 5.32 -3.14
CA ALA A 363 8.52 4.11 -3.73
C ALA A 363 7.69 3.31 -2.71
N ALA A 364 8.12 3.22 -1.46
CA ALA A 364 7.39 2.56 -0.38
C ALA A 364 6.01 3.20 -0.11
N LEU A 365 5.95 4.54 -0.09
CA LEU A 365 4.70 5.31 0.08
C LEU A 365 3.74 5.11 -1.10
N LEU A 366 4.25 4.98 -2.32
CA LEU A 366 3.46 4.84 -3.55
C LEU A 366 3.02 3.40 -3.82
N ALA A 367 3.71 2.39 -3.27
CA ALA A 367 3.49 0.99 -3.60
C ALA A 367 2.05 0.52 -3.38
N TRP A 368 1.48 0.81 -2.20
CA TRP A 368 0.13 0.38 -1.87
C TRP A 368 -0.97 1.09 -2.69
N PRO A 369 -1.03 2.44 -2.79
CA PRO A 369 -2.07 3.10 -3.57
C PRO A 369 -2.00 2.75 -5.06
N LEU A 370 -0.80 2.58 -5.64
CA LEU A 370 -0.66 2.13 -7.03
C LEU A 370 -1.09 0.66 -7.21
N THR A 371 -0.80 -0.21 -6.24
CA THR A 371 -1.28 -1.61 -6.25
C THR A 371 -2.81 -1.59 -6.32
N VAL A 372 -3.48 -0.88 -5.42
CA VAL A 372 -4.95 -0.76 -5.42
C VAL A 372 -5.46 -0.26 -6.78
N ALA A 373 -4.91 0.83 -7.31
CA ALA A 373 -5.42 1.43 -8.53
C ALA A 373 -5.24 0.53 -9.77
N VAL A 374 -4.12 -0.21 -9.87
CA VAL A 374 -3.88 -1.20 -10.92
C VAL A 374 -4.82 -2.41 -10.80
N SER A 375 -5.21 -2.77 -9.58
CA SER A 375 -6.09 -3.91 -9.30
C SER A 375 -7.59 -3.59 -9.42
N VAL A 376 -7.99 -2.32 -9.59
CA VAL A 376 -9.38 -1.96 -9.87
C VAL A 376 -9.66 -2.15 -11.36
N ASP A 377 -10.60 -3.05 -11.68
CA ASP A 377 -10.94 -3.40 -13.07
C ASP A 377 -11.63 -2.26 -13.83
N ALA A 378 -12.35 -1.40 -13.11
CA ALA A 378 -13.11 -0.30 -13.68
C ALA A 378 -12.28 0.94 -14.06
N VAL A 379 -10.99 1.00 -13.72
CA VAL A 379 -10.12 2.11 -14.14
C VAL A 379 -9.91 2.07 -15.65
N GLU A 380 -10.01 3.24 -16.29
CA GLU A 380 -9.83 3.38 -17.73
C GLU A 380 -8.48 2.85 -18.23
N PRO A 381 -8.43 2.22 -19.42
CA PRO A 381 -7.23 1.57 -19.93
C PRO A 381 -5.99 2.49 -20.00
N LEU A 382 -6.19 3.77 -20.36
CA LEU A 382 -5.09 4.73 -20.49
C LEU A 382 -4.44 5.01 -19.12
N GLU A 383 -5.24 5.37 -18.12
CA GLU A 383 -4.74 5.63 -16.76
C GLU A 383 -4.20 4.36 -16.11
N LYS A 384 -4.87 3.22 -16.32
CA LYS A 384 -4.38 1.91 -15.84
C LYS A 384 -3.02 1.55 -16.42
N THR A 385 -2.79 1.81 -17.71
CA THR A 385 -1.49 1.58 -18.36
C THR A 385 -0.41 2.47 -17.77
N TRP A 386 -0.71 3.75 -17.54
CA TRP A 386 0.23 4.67 -16.91
C TRP A 386 0.57 4.24 -15.47
N MET A 387 -0.44 3.88 -14.66
CA MET A 387 -0.24 3.44 -13.27
C MET A 387 0.52 2.12 -13.18
N LYS A 388 0.33 1.19 -14.14
CA LYS A 388 1.17 -0.01 -14.26
C LYS A 388 2.64 0.35 -14.49
N ALA A 389 2.92 1.28 -15.41
CA ALA A 389 4.28 1.74 -15.65
C ALA A 389 4.89 2.39 -14.38
N ALA A 390 4.11 3.21 -13.66
CA ALA A 390 4.53 3.80 -12.39
C ALA A 390 4.79 2.73 -11.32
N LEU A 391 3.91 1.74 -11.17
CA LEU A 391 4.08 0.63 -10.24
C LEU A 391 5.31 -0.21 -10.59
N LYS A 392 5.63 -0.38 -11.87
CA LYS A 392 6.85 -1.06 -12.31
C LYS A 392 8.12 -0.28 -11.95
N ALA A 393 8.09 1.05 -12.06
CA ALA A 393 9.19 1.89 -11.59
C ALA A 393 9.38 1.80 -10.06
N VAL A 394 8.28 1.83 -9.30
CA VAL A 394 8.25 1.61 -7.85
C VAL A 394 8.80 0.22 -7.50
N ALA A 395 8.38 -0.82 -8.21
CA ALA A 395 8.81 -2.20 -7.99
C ALA A 395 10.31 -2.36 -8.20
N ARG A 396 10.88 -1.77 -9.26
CA ARG A 396 12.33 -1.73 -9.51
C ARG A 396 13.08 -0.97 -8.42
N SER A 397 12.53 0.14 -7.94
CA SER A 397 13.10 0.91 -6.83
C SER A 397 13.15 0.11 -5.54
N LEU A 398 12.11 -0.66 -5.24
CA LEU A 398 12.03 -1.51 -4.05
C LEU A 398 12.67 -2.89 -4.23
N GLY A 399 13.03 -3.28 -5.46
CA GLY A 399 13.44 -4.65 -5.79
C GLY A 399 12.32 -5.69 -5.54
N HIS A 400 11.06 -5.26 -5.48
CA HIS A 400 9.91 -6.11 -5.19
C HIS A 400 9.39 -6.79 -6.46
N THR A 401 9.85 -8.01 -6.74
CA THR A 401 9.37 -8.80 -7.88
C THR A 401 7.88 -9.11 -7.78
N LEU A 402 7.31 -9.12 -6.57
CA LEU A 402 5.86 -9.22 -6.38
C LEU A 402 5.13 -8.04 -7.03
N LEU A 403 5.56 -6.80 -6.78
CA LEU A 403 4.92 -5.61 -7.35
C LEU A 403 5.07 -5.57 -8.87
N GLU A 404 6.19 -6.09 -9.41
CA GLU A 404 6.33 -6.30 -10.87
C GLU A 404 5.26 -7.27 -11.39
N SER A 405 5.00 -8.36 -10.66
CA SER A 405 3.97 -9.32 -11.03
C SER A 405 2.56 -8.72 -10.99
N VAL A 406 2.24 -7.89 -9.98
CA VAL A 406 0.97 -7.14 -9.90
C VAL A 406 0.79 -6.26 -11.13
N SER A 407 1.82 -5.50 -11.52
CA SER A 407 1.79 -4.65 -12.71
C SER A 407 1.54 -5.47 -13.99
N ASP A 408 2.29 -6.56 -14.16
CA ASP A 408 2.32 -7.31 -15.41
C ASP A 408 1.06 -8.17 -15.60
N HIS A 409 0.61 -8.88 -14.55
CA HIS A 409 -0.48 -9.87 -14.66
C HIS A 409 -1.81 -9.41 -14.11
N GLY A 410 -1.84 -8.30 -13.36
CA GLY A 410 -2.99 -7.94 -12.53
C GLY A 410 -3.13 -8.93 -11.38
N GLU A 411 -2.92 -8.45 -10.17
CA GLU A 411 -3.12 -9.22 -8.94
C GLU A 411 -4.09 -8.46 -8.07
N PHE A 412 -4.92 -9.17 -7.29
CA PHE A 412 -6.06 -8.64 -6.54
C PHE A 412 -7.23 -8.16 -7.41
N LYS A 413 -8.45 -8.45 -6.95
CA LYS A 413 -9.71 -7.99 -7.52
C LYS A 413 -10.49 -7.23 -6.46
N PHE A 414 -10.75 -5.96 -6.71
CA PHE A 414 -11.51 -5.08 -5.82
C PHE A 414 -12.96 -4.93 -6.25
#